data_AF-A0A416GAG2-F1
#
_entry.id   AF-A0A416GAG2-F1
#
_cell.length_a   1.000
_cell.length_b   1.000
_cell.length_c   1.000
_cell.angle_alpha   90.00
_cell.angle_beta   90.00
_cell.angle_gamma   90.00
#
_symmetry.space_group_name_H-M   'P 1'
#
loop_
_entity.id
_entity.type
_entity.pdbx_description
1 polymer ?
#
loop_
_entity_poly.entity_id
_entity_poly.type
_entity_poly.pdbx_seq_one_letter_code
_entity_poly.pdbx_strand_id
1 'polypeptide(L)'
;MKKESLKWTVPAKPLMLAAILALGLGSASCSNSKAPQAKETTEQDNSMEEEEEVIEPEEKETELPPAPRTGSQEEKPEVVIPGMNTDAESVTTFLKAFYAHYVFDAESMEKIANDVCTPKLLKYLEKEYDYDCMEEPCYAMWCFRTGMQDGPSDVSKVTEVIAENDGWFKVSYLDMGNKGVSRIRFIMTHGKYKMDEVVRVE
;
A
#
# COMPACT_ATOMS: atom_id res chain seq x y z
N MET A 1 -36.61 -1.39 -3.45
CA MET A 1 -35.36 -0.82 -2.90
C MET A 1 -35.08 0.52 -3.56
N LYS A 2 -34.40 1.45 -2.88
CA LYS A 2 -33.90 2.69 -3.49
C LYS A 2 -32.53 2.43 -4.11
N LYS A 3 -32.22 3.05 -5.25
CA LYS A 3 -30.89 2.99 -5.88
C LYS A 3 -30.05 4.13 -5.33
N GLU A 4 -28.96 3.82 -4.63
CA GLU A 4 -28.02 4.82 -4.12
C GLU A 4 -26.70 4.69 -4.91
N SER A 5 -26.59 5.48 -5.98
CA SER A 5 -25.35 5.58 -6.77
C SER A 5 -24.23 6.18 -5.94
N LEU A 6 -23.00 5.69 -6.11
CA LEU A 6 -21.81 6.29 -5.50
C LEU A 6 -21.64 7.74 -5.99
N LYS A 7 -21.95 8.71 -5.13
CA LYS A 7 -21.72 10.14 -5.39
C LYS A 7 -20.33 10.54 -4.92
N TRP A 8 -19.32 10.10 -5.65
CA TRP A 8 -17.95 10.59 -5.50
C TRP A 8 -17.79 11.93 -6.23
N THR A 9 -17.49 13.00 -5.49
CA THR A 9 -17.28 14.34 -6.05
C THR A 9 -15.82 14.73 -5.85
N VAL A 10 -15.03 14.70 -6.92
CA VAL A 10 -13.64 15.19 -6.88
C VAL A 10 -13.62 16.71 -6.75
N PRO A 11 -12.94 17.29 -5.75
CA PRO A 11 -12.71 18.74 -5.69
C PRO A 11 -11.66 19.13 -6.73
N ALA A 12 -12.04 19.93 -7.74
CA ALA A 12 -11.12 20.41 -8.75
C ALA A 12 -10.08 21.36 -8.13
N LYS A 13 -8.80 20.97 -8.15
CA LYS A 13 -7.68 21.81 -7.70
C LYS A 13 -7.38 22.91 -8.72
N PRO A 14 -7.13 24.16 -8.29
CA PRO A 14 -6.65 25.21 -9.19
C PRO A 14 -5.20 24.94 -9.62
N LEU A 15 -4.92 25.07 -10.91
CA LEU A 15 -3.57 24.97 -11.47
C LEU A 15 -2.72 26.19 -11.06
N MET A 16 -1.84 26.00 -10.09
CA MET A 16 -0.80 26.99 -9.74
C MET A 16 0.36 26.86 -10.72
N LEU A 17 0.62 27.89 -11.54
CA LEU A 17 1.83 27.95 -12.37
C LEU A 17 3.06 28.16 -11.47
N ALA A 18 3.97 27.20 -11.45
CA ALA A 18 5.28 27.36 -10.82
C ALA A 18 6.16 28.31 -11.66
N ALA A 19 6.48 29.49 -11.11
CA ALA A 19 7.40 30.42 -11.74
C ALA A 19 8.86 29.98 -11.50
N ILE A 20 9.51 29.44 -12.54
CA ILE A 20 10.91 29.00 -12.46
C ILE A 20 11.83 30.24 -12.40
N LEU A 21 12.37 30.51 -11.21
CA LEU A 21 13.32 31.59 -10.96
C LEU A 21 14.74 31.12 -11.31
N ALA A 22 15.21 31.49 -12.51
CA ALA A 22 16.53 31.09 -12.99
C ALA A 22 17.66 31.84 -12.26
N LEU A 23 18.36 31.14 -11.35
CA LEU A 23 19.65 31.56 -10.79
C LEU A 23 20.74 30.61 -11.28
N GLY A 24 21.46 31.02 -12.32
CA GLY A 24 22.68 30.34 -12.77
C GLY A 24 23.92 31.07 -12.28
N LEU A 25 24.88 30.33 -11.69
CA LEU A 25 26.29 30.70 -11.54
C LEU A 25 27.10 29.51 -10.98
N GLY A 26 28.39 29.43 -11.29
CA GLY A 26 29.35 28.64 -10.52
C GLY A 26 29.64 27.20 -10.99
N SER A 27 30.24 27.03 -12.17
CA SER A 27 30.94 25.78 -12.52
C SER A 27 32.27 25.66 -11.76
N ALA A 28 32.46 24.62 -10.95
CA ALA A 28 33.75 24.31 -10.32
C ALA A 28 34.03 22.79 -10.41
N SER A 29 35.11 22.44 -11.11
CA SER A 29 35.62 21.06 -11.22
C SER A 29 36.78 20.85 -10.26
N CYS A 30 36.81 19.70 -9.58
CA CYS A 30 38.02 19.17 -8.95
C CYS A 30 37.95 17.64 -8.86
N SER A 31 39.10 16.98 -9.03
CA SER A 31 39.20 15.51 -9.10
C SER A 31 39.90 14.89 -7.89
N ASN A 32 39.46 13.67 -7.58
CA ASN A 32 40.01 12.64 -6.70
C ASN A 32 41.52 12.67 -6.37
N SER A 33 41.91 12.54 -5.08
CA SER A 33 43.14 11.83 -4.63
C SER A 33 43.26 11.58 -3.10
N LYS A 34 43.17 10.30 -2.73
CA LYS A 34 43.95 9.48 -1.76
C LYS A 34 44.62 10.09 -0.48
N ALA A 35 44.46 9.38 0.64
CA ALA A 35 45.12 9.55 1.97
C ALA A 35 46.56 8.91 2.02
N PRO A 36 47.31 8.73 3.15
CA PRO A 36 46.89 8.38 4.54
C PRO A 36 47.77 8.87 5.74
N GLN A 37 47.56 8.26 6.94
CA GLN A 37 48.40 8.24 8.19
C GLN A 37 48.23 9.36 9.24
N ALA A 38 48.38 9.11 10.57
CA ALA A 38 48.33 7.85 11.34
C ALA A 38 48.16 8.05 12.87
N LYS A 39 47.58 7.01 13.51
CA LYS A 39 47.73 6.46 14.89
C LYS A 39 48.39 7.29 16.02
N GLU A 40 47.82 7.12 17.22
CA GLU A 40 48.56 6.46 18.31
C GLU A 40 47.64 5.46 19.05
N THR A 41 48.01 4.84 20.18
CA THR A 41 47.34 3.59 20.66
C THR A 41 47.46 3.29 22.17
N THR A 42 46.36 2.83 22.79
CA THR A 42 46.31 1.98 24.03
C THR A 42 44.85 1.48 24.20
N GLU A 43 44.47 0.20 24.33
CA GLU A 43 45.01 -1.08 24.85
C GLU A 43 44.87 -1.33 26.36
N GLN A 44 43.87 -2.18 26.69
CA GLN A 44 43.73 -3.16 27.80
C GLN A 44 42.23 -3.59 27.78
N ASP A 45 41.79 -4.80 27.44
CA ASP A 45 42.22 -6.20 27.67
C ASP A 45 41.83 -6.78 29.05
N ASN A 46 40.82 -7.67 29.07
CA ASN A 46 40.95 -8.99 29.71
C ASN A 46 39.80 -9.99 29.35
N SER A 47 40.15 -11.27 29.49
CA SER A 47 39.37 -12.54 29.54
C SER A 47 37.87 -12.53 29.96
N MET A 48 36.96 -13.39 29.43
CA MET A 48 36.84 -14.88 29.59
C MET A 48 36.42 -15.29 31.03
N GLU A 49 35.65 -16.35 31.35
CA GLU A 49 35.39 -17.64 30.64
C GLU A 49 33.88 -17.98 30.43
N GLU A 50 33.32 -19.07 31.00
CA GLU A 50 31.99 -19.68 30.69
C GLU A 50 31.15 -20.02 31.96
N GLU A 51 29.85 -20.35 31.83
CA GLU A 51 29.16 -21.51 32.48
C GLU A 51 27.66 -21.65 32.09
N GLU A 52 27.13 -22.88 32.14
CA GLU A 52 25.69 -23.24 31.97
C GLU A 52 25.03 -23.54 33.33
N GLU A 53 23.71 -23.33 33.47
CA GLU A 53 22.88 -24.26 34.25
C GLU A 53 21.41 -24.30 33.75
N VAL A 54 20.74 -25.43 33.97
CA VAL A 54 19.37 -25.74 33.55
C VAL A 54 18.52 -26.11 34.76
N ILE A 55 17.34 -25.49 34.93
CA ILE A 55 16.35 -25.97 35.92
C ILE A 55 14.89 -25.73 35.51
N GLU A 56 14.21 -26.85 35.27
CA GLU A 56 12.77 -27.14 35.46
C GLU A 56 12.70 -28.45 36.31
N PRO A 57 11.55 -28.89 36.84
CA PRO A 57 10.21 -28.29 36.91
C PRO A 57 9.67 -28.21 38.36
N GLU A 58 8.42 -27.77 38.57
CA GLU A 58 7.39 -28.61 39.23
C GLU A 58 5.96 -28.10 39.00
N GLU A 59 4.97 -28.91 39.39
CA GLU A 59 3.57 -28.82 38.96
C GLU A 59 2.64 -28.15 39.98
N LYS A 60 1.49 -27.62 39.53
CA LYS A 60 0.24 -27.76 40.30
C LYS A 60 -1.03 -27.62 39.45
N GLU A 61 -1.83 -28.68 39.43
CA GLU A 61 -3.22 -28.65 38.93
C GLU A 61 -4.15 -27.83 39.85
N THR A 62 -5.20 -27.24 39.26
CA THR A 62 -6.49 -27.00 39.92
C THR A 62 -7.58 -26.99 38.84
N GLU A 63 -8.62 -27.82 39.00
CA GLU A 63 -9.66 -28.05 37.99
C GLU A 63 -10.67 -26.90 37.83
N LEU A 64 -11.39 -26.92 36.70
CA LEU A 64 -12.54 -26.05 36.40
C LEU A 64 -13.77 -26.38 37.27
N PRO A 65 -14.75 -25.45 37.31
CA PRO A 65 -16.02 -25.78 36.66
C PRO A 65 -16.40 -24.79 35.53
N PRO A 66 -17.13 -25.24 34.49
CA PRO A 66 -17.41 -24.42 33.30
C PRO A 66 -18.64 -23.49 33.45
N ALA A 67 -18.58 -22.34 32.78
CA ALA A 67 -19.70 -21.42 32.59
C ALA A 67 -20.11 -21.33 31.10
N PRO A 68 -21.34 -20.88 30.76
CA PRO A 68 -21.99 -21.31 29.52
C PRO A 68 -21.40 -20.76 28.21
N ARG A 69 -21.29 -21.63 27.21
CA ARG A 69 -21.06 -21.25 25.80
C ARG A 69 -22.37 -20.70 25.20
N THR A 70 -22.62 -19.41 25.36
CA THR A 70 -23.58 -18.71 24.48
C THR A 70 -23.06 -18.80 23.05
N GLY A 71 -23.86 -19.33 22.14
CA GLY A 71 -23.45 -19.58 20.77
C GLY A 71 -23.31 -18.30 19.96
N SER A 72 -22.11 -17.70 19.95
CA SER A 72 -21.70 -16.84 18.85
C SER A 72 -21.65 -17.70 17.59
N GLN A 73 -22.61 -17.52 16.69
CA GLN A 73 -22.49 -18.06 15.35
C GLN A 73 -21.35 -17.29 14.67
N GLU A 74 -20.21 -17.98 14.49
CA GLU A 74 -19.15 -17.52 13.62
C GLU A 74 -19.67 -17.59 12.18
N GLU A 75 -20.34 -16.53 11.73
CA GLU A 75 -20.68 -16.33 10.32
C GLU A 75 -19.39 -16.15 9.53
N LYS A 76 -18.78 -17.31 9.20
CA LYS A 76 -17.86 -17.49 8.09
C LYS A 76 -18.40 -16.63 6.94
N PRO A 77 -17.67 -15.60 6.46
CA PRO A 77 -18.21 -14.64 5.53
C PRO A 77 -18.69 -15.36 4.28
N GLU A 78 -20.01 -15.37 4.07
CA GLU A 78 -20.60 -16.02 2.92
C GLU A 78 -20.13 -15.27 1.68
N VAL A 79 -19.33 -15.95 0.85
CA VAL A 79 -18.81 -15.38 -0.39
C VAL A 79 -19.94 -15.37 -1.41
N VAL A 80 -20.88 -14.45 -1.22
CA VAL A 80 -21.83 -14.07 -2.24
C VAL A 80 -21.00 -13.57 -3.42
N ILE A 81 -21.11 -14.25 -4.57
CA ILE A 81 -20.53 -13.78 -5.84
C ILE A 81 -21.67 -13.25 -6.71
N PRO A 82 -22.15 -12.00 -6.51
CA PRO A 82 -23.00 -11.34 -7.46
C PRO A 82 -22.12 -10.57 -8.45
N GLY A 83 -22.16 -10.97 -9.71
CA GLY A 83 -22.13 -9.93 -10.74
C GLY A 83 -23.30 -8.97 -10.52
N MET A 84 -23.15 -7.70 -10.92
CA MET A 84 -24.24 -6.73 -11.12
C MET A 84 -24.82 -5.97 -9.90
N ASN A 85 -24.17 -5.90 -8.72
CA ASN A 85 -24.51 -4.85 -7.73
C ASN A 85 -23.59 -3.62 -7.80
N THR A 86 -22.37 -3.74 -8.32
CA THR A 86 -21.59 -2.60 -8.83
C THR A 86 -21.90 -2.39 -10.30
N ASP A 87 -22.18 -1.14 -10.65
CA ASP A 87 -22.07 -0.66 -12.01
C ASP A 87 -20.58 -0.61 -12.42
N ALA A 88 -20.24 -1.27 -13.53
CA ALA A 88 -18.87 -1.33 -14.04
C ALA A 88 -18.37 0.03 -14.57
N GLU A 89 -19.26 0.94 -14.97
CA GLU A 89 -18.92 2.31 -15.36
C GLU A 89 -18.52 3.14 -14.13
N SER A 90 -19.24 2.99 -13.01
CA SER A 90 -18.88 3.55 -11.70
C SER A 90 -17.53 3.03 -11.20
N VAL A 91 -17.25 1.72 -11.28
CA VAL A 91 -15.93 1.17 -10.89
C VAL A 91 -14.83 1.66 -11.83
N THR A 92 -15.09 1.71 -13.15
CA THR A 92 -14.14 2.26 -14.13
C THR A 92 -13.83 3.73 -13.87
N THR A 93 -14.84 4.52 -13.49
CA THR A 93 -14.68 5.94 -13.15
C THR A 93 -13.92 6.12 -11.85
N PHE A 94 -14.26 5.34 -10.82
CA PHE A 94 -13.53 5.30 -9.55
C PHE A 94 -12.07 4.93 -9.76
N LEU A 95 -11.77 3.83 -10.45
CA LEU A 95 -10.39 3.36 -10.67
C LEU A 95 -9.55 4.37 -11.46
N LYS A 96 -10.12 5.04 -12.47
CA LYS A 96 -9.43 6.10 -13.21
C LYS A 96 -9.07 7.29 -12.33
N ALA A 97 -9.99 7.74 -11.47
CA ALA A 97 -9.72 8.82 -10.52
C ALA A 97 -8.75 8.38 -9.41
N PHE A 98 -8.91 7.17 -8.89
CA PHE A 98 -8.07 6.60 -7.84
C PHE A 98 -6.60 6.50 -8.29
N TYR A 99 -6.37 5.99 -9.51
CA TYR A 99 -5.04 5.91 -10.08
C TYR A 99 -4.42 7.31 -10.31
N ALA A 100 -5.18 8.27 -10.84
CA ALA A 100 -4.68 9.62 -11.03
C ALA A 100 -4.22 10.24 -9.71
N HIS A 101 -5.11 10.33 -8.71
CA HIS A 101 -4.81 11.02 -7.45
C HIS A 101 -3.83 10.24 -6.55
N TYR A 102 -4.10 8.97 -6.25
CA TYR A 102 -3.41 8.26 -5.16
C TYR A 102 -2.27 7.35 -5.63
N VAL A 103 -2.23 6.96 -6.91
CA VAL A 103 -1.19 6.07 -7.46
C VAL A 103 -0.15 6.86 -8.26
N PHE A 104 -0.56 7.88 -9.03
CA PHE A 104 0.32 8.67 -9.88
C PHE A 104 0.72 10.02 -9.26
N ASP A 105 -0.25 10.84 -8.84
CA ASP A 105 -0.01 12.16 -8.22
C ASP A 105 0.39 12.06 -6.72
N ALA A 106 0.43 10.84 -6.17
CA ALA A 106 0.84 10.52 -4.79
C ALA A 106 0.09 11.29 -3.68
N GLU A 107 -1.21 11.56 -3.87
CA GLU A 107 -2.06 12.14 -2.83
C GLU A 107 -2.21 11.19 -1.62
N SER A 108 -2.34 11.76 -0.42
CA SER A 108 -2.47 10.95 0.81
C SER A 108 -3.79 10.18 0.85
N MET A 109 -3.66 8.88 1.13
CA MET A 109 -4.78 7.94 1.30
C MET A 109 -5.45 8.02 2.68
N GLU A 110 -4.80 8.60 3.70
CA GLU A 110 -5.21 8.71 5.11
C GLU A 110 -6.74 8.83 5.29
N LYS A 111 -7.35 9.83 4.64
CA LYS A 111 -8.76 10.21 4.82
C LYS A 111 -9.77 9.34 4.08
N ILE A 112 -9.31 8.47 3.17
CA ILE A 112 -10.19 7.66 2.30
C ILE A 112 -9.92 6.15 2.38
N ALA A 113 -8.75 5.75 2.89
CA ALA A 113 -8.26 4.37 2.97
C ALA A 113 -9.32 3.42 3.53
N ASN A 114 -9.87 3.76 4.70
CA ASN A 114 -10.90 2.96 5.37
C ASN A 114 -12.26 2.95 4.67
N ASP A 115 -12.51 3.85 3.71
CA ASP A 115 -13.74 3.87 2.93
C ASP A 115 -13.62 3.08 1.60
N VAL A 116 -12.46 3.14 0.94
CA VAL A 116 -12.26 2.53 -0.39
C VAL A 116 -11.54 1.16 -0.37
N CYS A 117 -10.82 0.83 0.70
CA CYS A 117 -10.11 -0.45 0.87
C CYS A 117 -10.68 -1.26 2.03
N THR A 118 -10.53 -2.59 1.98
CA THR A 118 -10.76 -3.46 3.14
C THR A 118 -9.56 -3.43 4.10
N PRO A 119 -9.73 -3.78 5.38
CA PRO A 119 -8.61 -3.90 6.32
C PRO A 119 -7.55 -4.92 5.88
N LYS A 120 -7.94 -5.93 5.09
CA LYS A 120 -7.01 -6.90 4.46
C LYS A 120 -6.08 -6.20 3.46
N LEU A 121 -6.63 -5.37 2.58
CA LEU A 121 -5.83 -4.62 1.60
C LEU A 121 -4.97 -3.55 2.28
N LEU A 122 -5.52 -2.83 3.27
CA LEU A 122 -4.74 -1.82 4.02
C LEU A 122 -3.54 -2.45 4.73
N LYS A 123 -3.74 -3.57 5.46
CA LYS A 123 -2.65 -4.30 6.12
C LYS A 123 -1.61 -4.86 5.15
N TYR A 124 -2.01 -5.21 3.93
CA TYR A 124 -1.05 -5.56 2.86
C TYR A 124 -0.23 -4.34 2.45
N LEU A 125 -0.88 -3.22 2.13
CA LEU A 125 -0.21 -1.98 1.71
C LEU A 125 0.67 -1.35 2.82
N GLU A 126 0.33 -1.53 4.09
CA GLU A 126 1.17 -1.18 5.24
C GLU A 126 2.41 -2.08 5.31
N LYS A 127 2.24 -3.41 5.15
CA LYS A 127 3.34 -4.39 5.19
C LYS A 127 4.35 -4.21 4.05
N GLU A 128 3.89 -3.86 2.85
CA GLU A 128 4.77 -3.63 1.70
C GLU A 128 5.39 -2.22 1.67
N TYR A 129 5.16 -1.38 2.69
CA TYR A 129 5.79 -0.06 2.82
C TYR A 129 7.14 -0.20 3.54
N ASP A 130 8.23 -0.11 2.78
CA ASP A 130 9.61 -0.41 3.22
C ASP A 130 10.45 0.84 3.57
N TYR A 131 9.82 2.00 3.72
CA TYR A 131 10.44 3.27 4.11
C TYR A 131 10.00 3.72 5.51
N ASP A 132 10.76 4.63 6.13
CA ASP A 132 10.40 5.26 7.40
C ASP A 132 9.09 6.05 7.26
N CYS A 133 8.04 5.61 7.97
CA CYS A 133 6.75 6.28 7.96
C CYS A 133 6.73 7.47 8.95
N MET A 134 6.83 8.69 8.43
CA MET A 134 6.86 9.91 9.25
C MET A 134 5.52 10.23 9.94
N GLU A 135 4.40 9.85 9.31
CA GLU A 135 3.03 10.04 9.82
C GLU A 135 2.21 8.78 9.47
N GLU A 136 1.95 7.90 10.45
CA GLU A 136 1.20 6.65 10.23
C GLU A 136 -0.30 6.89 10.01
N PRO A 137 -0.99 6.08 9.18
CA PRO A 137 -0.49 4.92 8.44
C PRO A 137 0.02 5.25 7.03
N CYS A 138 1.16 4.66 6.66
CA CYS A 138 1.69 4.71 5.30
C CYS A 138 1.23 3.51 4.46
N TYR A 139 1.07 3.72 3.15
CA TYR A 139 0.55 2.71 2.21
C TYR A 139 1.43 2.62 0.94
N ALA A 140 1.84 1.40 0.59
CA ALA A 140 2.67 1.09 -0.57
C ALA A 140 1.93 1.24 -1.91
N MET A 141 1.64 2.48 -2.32
CA MET A 141 0.87 2.74 -3.55
C MET A 141 1.58 2.26 -4.83
N TRP A 142 2.89 1.97 -4.77
CA TRP A 142 3.64 1.31 -5.85
C TRP A 142 3.21 -0.15 -6.12
N CYS A 143 2.49 -0.81 -5.21
CA CYS A 143 1.83 -2.10 -5.48
C CYS A 143 0.81 -2.02 -6.64
N PHE A 144 0.27 -0.83 -6.93
CA PHE A 144 -0.62 -0.58 -8.06
C PHE A 144 0.11 -0.21 -9.36
N ARG A 145 1.43 0.05 -9.29
CA ARG A 145 2.32 0.51 -10.39
C ARG A 145 3.15 -0.64 -10.96
N THR A 146 3.93 -0.38 -12.02
CA THR A 146 4.83 -1.38 -12.63
C THR A 146 5.97 -1.82 -11.71
N GLY A 147 6.40 -0.95 -10.78
CA GLY A 147 7.62 -1.13 -9.99
C GLY A 147 8.89 -0.65 -10.69
N MET A 148 8.81 -0.13 -11.92
CA MET A 148 9.92 0.60 -12.55
C MET A 148 10.01 2.01 -11.97
N GLN A 149 11.23 2.45 -11.63
CA GLN A 149 11.49 3.77 -11.03
C GLN A 149 11.41 4.92 -12.03
N ASP A 150 11.62 4.63 -13.33
CA ASP A 150 11.73 5.61 -14.41
C ASP A 150 11.24 4.98 -15.73
N GLY A 151 11.08 5.77 -16.80
CA GLY A 151 10.59 5.27 -18.09
C GLY A 151 10.68 6.27 -19.25
N PRO A 152 10.18 5.90 -20.45
CA PRO A 152 10.40 6.66 -21.68
C PRO A 152 9.66 8.00 -21.78
N SER A 153 8.86 8.41 -20.78
CA SER A 153 8.17 9.71 -20.73
C SER A 153 7.51 9.95 -19.37
N ASP A 154 7.21 11.18 -18.97
CA ASP A 154 6.48 11.47 -17.72
C ASP A 154 5.00 10.97 -17.70
N VAL A 155 4.50 10.38 -18.79
CA VAL A 155 3.08 10.05 -18.96
C VAL A 155 2.66 8.85 -18.11
N SER A 156 1.96 9.13 -17.01
CA SER A 156 1.29 8.12 -16.17
C SER A 156 -0.23 8.29 -16.24
N LYS A 157 -0.97 7.22 -16.60
CA LYS A 157 -2.45 7.22 -16.71
C LYS A 157 -3.03 5.81 -16.88
N VAL A 158 -4.26 5.59 -16.40
CA VAL A 158 -5.06 4.42 -16.80
C VAL A 158 -5.43 4.55 -18.29
N THR A 159 -5.20 3.49 -19.06
CA THR A 159 -5.57 3.40 -20.47
C THR A 159 -6.86 2.60 -20.68
N GLU A 160 -7.08 1.56 -19.87
CA GLU A 160 -8.23 0.66 -19.97
C GLU A 160 -8.63 0.11 -18.60
N VAL A 161 -9.92 -0.15 -18.41
CA VAL A 161 -10.45 -0.95 -17.29
C VAL A 161 -11.40 -1.98 -17.89
N ILE A 162 -11.21 -3.26 -17.56
CA ILE A 162 -12.08 -4.36 -17.96
C ILE A 162 -12.61 -5.03 -16.69
N ALA A 163 -13.93 -5.17 -16.59
CA ALA A 163 -14.56 -6.01 -15.57
C ALA A 163 -14.35 -7.49 -15.91
N GLU A 164 -14.00 -8.28 -14.90
CA GLU A 164 -13.80 -9.73 -14.99
C GLU A 164 -14.76 -10.44 -14.00
N ASN A 165 -14.61 -11.77 -13.86
CA ASN A 165 -15.41 -12.56 -12.93
C ASN A 165 -14.99 -12.32 -11.47
N ASP A 166 -15.81 -12.79 -10.51
CA ASP A 166 -15.49 -12.90 -9.08
C ASP A 166 -15.08 -11.59 -8.37
N GLY A 167 -15.52 -10.46 -8.93
CA GLY A 167 -15.25 -9.11 -8.45
C GLY A 167 -13.94 -8.50 -8.95
N TRP A 168 -13.21 -9.18 -9.84
CA TRP A 168 -11.96 -8.66 -10.40
C TRP A 168 -12.18 -7.61 -11.49
N PHE A 169 -11.28 -6.63 -11.53
CA PHE A 169 -11.15 -5.65 -12.59
C PHE A 169 -9.69 -5.60 -13.03
N LYS A 170 -9.43 -5.80 -14.32
CA LYS A 170 -8.10 -5.62 -14.92
C LYS A 170 -7.94 -4.16 -15.31
N VAL A 171 -6.91 -3.51 -14.79
CA VAL A 171 -6.55 -2.12 -15.11
C VAL A 171 -5.27 -2.15 -15.96
N SER A 172 -5.38 -1.69 -17.19
CA SER A 172 -4.22 -1.43 -18.06
C SER A 172 -3.84 0.04 -17.92
N TYR A 173 -2.56 0.34 -17.80
CA TYR A 173 -2.07 1.71 -17.58
C TYR A 173 -0.71 1.98 -18.22
N LEU A 174 -0.40 3.28 -18.34
CA LEU A 174 0.97 3.78 -18.49
C LEU A 174 1.47 4.28 -17.13
N ASP A 175 2.74 4.04 -16.86
CA ASP A 175 3.46 4.39 -15.64
C ASP A 175 4.83 4.90 -16.06
N MET A 176 4.99 6.22 -16.11
CA MET A 176 6.13 6.89 -16.75
C MET A 176 6.38 6.38 -18.18
N GLY A 177 5.30 6.23 -18.97
CA GLY A 177 5.34 5.71 -20.33
C GLY A 177 5.55 4.19 -20.45
N ASN A 178 5.99 3.51 -19.39
CA ASN A 178 6.02 2.04 -19.35
C ASN A 178 4.59 1.49 -19.32
N LYS A 179 4.34 0.35 -19.97
CA LYS A 179 3.04 -0.32 -19.90
C LYS A 179 2.99 -1.19 -18.64
N GLY A 180 1.92 -1.03 -17.86
CA GLY A 180 1.63 -1.89 -16.71
C GLY A 180 0.21 -2.43 -16.76
N VAL A 181 0.02 -3.56 -16.08
CA VAL A 181 -1.29 -4.16 -15.85
C VAL A 181 -1.39 -4.56 -14.38
N SER A 182 -2.54 -4.31 -13.77
CA SER A 182 -2.92 -4.85 -12.47
C SER A 182 -4.28 -5.51 -12.55
N ARG A 183 -4.56 -6.41 -11.62
CA ARG A 183 -5.89 -6.93 -11.33
C ARG A 183 -6.25 -6.49 -9.91
N ILE A 184 -7.42 -5.88 -9.75
CA ILE A 184 -7.92 -5.36 -8.47
C ILE A 184 -9.26 -6.03 -8.18
N ARG A 185 -9.41 -6.60 -7.00
CA ARG A 185 -10.64 -7.25 -6.57
C ARG A 185 -11.50 -6.32 -5.75
N PHE A 186 -12.77 -6.17 -6.11
CA PHE A 186 -13.78 -5.47 -5.32
C PHE A 186 -14.70 -6.46 -4.62
N ILE A 187 -14.99 -6.22 -3.33
CA ILE A 187 -16.01 -6.94 -2.57
C ILE A 187 -17.01 -5.97 -1.94
N MET A 188 -18.19 -6.48 -1.58
CA MET A 188 -19.19 -5.74 -0.83
C MET A 188 -18.95 -5.90 0.68
N THR A 189 -18.76 -4.80 1.41
CA THR A 189 -18.70 -4.79 2.89
C THR A 189 -19.68 -3.76 3.44
N HIS A 190 -20.61 -4.17 4.31
CA HIS A 190 -21.60 -3.29 4.94
C HIS A 190 -22.38 -2.38 3.95
N GLY A 191 -22.66 -2.87 2.73
CA GLY A 191 -23.34 -2.11 1.68
C GLY A 191 -22.44 -1.14 0.88
N LYS A 192 -21.15 -1.05 1.17
CA LYS A 192 -20.14 -0.33 0.38
C LYS A 192 -19.25 -1.29 -0.40
N TYR A 193 -18.95 -0.95 -1.66
CA TYR A 193 -17.92 -1.64 -2.43
C TYR A 193 -16.53 -1.12 -2.06
N LYS A 194 -15.59 -2.04 -1.84
CA LYS A 194 -14.19 -1.74 -1.49
C LYS A 194 -13.22 -2.66 -2.22
N MET A 195 -12.02 -2.16 -2.48
CA MET A 195 -10.89 -2.95 -2.96
C MET A 195 -10.36 -3.86 -1.84
N ASP A 196 -10.17 -5.14 -2.14
CA ASP A 196 -9.77 -6.17 -1.17
C ASP A 196 -8.44 -6.85 -1.51
N GLU A 197 -8.06 -6.86 -2.79
CA GLU A 197 -6.83 -7.46 -3.30
C GLU A 197 -6.31 -6.62 -4.48
N VAL A 198 -4.99 -6.48 -4.60
CA VAL A 198 -4.30 -5.98 -5.79
C VAL A 198 -3.22 -6.99 -6.18
N VAL A 199 -3.11 -7.27 -7.48
CA VAL A 199 -2.10 -8.18 -8.04
C VAL A 199 -1.51 -7.51 -9.28
N ARG A 200 -0.20 -7.28 -9.32
CA ARG A 200 0.50 -6.89 -10.54
C ARG A 200 0.51 -8.06 -11.52
N VAL A 201 0.32 -7.78 -12.81
CA VAL A 201 0.56 -8.76 -13.88
C VAL A 201 1.89 -8.39 -14.54
N GLU A 202 2.81 -9.34 -14.53
CA GLU A 202 4.15 -9.26 -15.13
C GLU A 202 4.16 -9.79 -16.57
#